data_AF-A0A968PC46-F1
#
_entry.id   AF-A0A968PC46-F1
#
_cell.length_a   1.000
_cell.length_b   1.000
_cell.length_c   1.000
_cell.angle_alpha   90.00
_cell.angle_beta   90.00
_cell.angle_gamma   90.00
#
_symmetry.space_group_name_H-M   'P 1'
#
loop_
_entity.id
_entity.type
_entity.pdbx_description
1 polymer ?
#
loop_
_entity_poly.entity_id
_entity_poly.type
_entity_poly.pdbx_seq_one_letter_code
_entity_poly.pdbx_strand_id
1 'polypeptide(L)'
;MSAQVAWGVLGTGAIAKAFVHGLKQSTTGKAFAVGSRSQETADKFANEHGIERRHGSYEALLADPQVQAVYVSTPHPLHAQWAIKALEAGKHVIVEKPFALNQWEAMAVIDAAKIHKRFLLEAFMYRCHPQTAKLVELIQQKVIGDVRVIQATFSFQAGYNPEGRLFNSSLAGGGIMDVGCYTTSICRLIAGAATGQRFADPVDVKGSAYLGQTGVDEWAVGTLKFNAPQGAILAQIATGVGVNQDNTLRIFGSEGRILVPTPYVANRQNPDIGKIIVHAKGKEVQEITIDANVTSFENPDGLSVVFSVEPIVVRSLQLSGARVLSLTVVNQIFQPQLGQPVDPVALREAVQQINQWYIENGYTLAQVLALRPSPQGVVTVEVAEGVIGNINIRFVNEEGETVDEDGQPIEGRTREDFLRREIQLQPGQVF
;
A
#
# COMPACT_ATOMS: atom_id res chain seq x y z
N MET A 1 0.74 -22.22 -3.86
CA MET A 1 0.55 -20.98 -4.64
C MET A 1 -0.82 -20.43 -4.30
N SER A 2 -0.93 -19.21 -3.76
CA SER A 2 -2.26 -18.59 -3.58
C SER A 2 -2.82 -18.22 -4.95
N ALA A 3 -4.07 -18.56 -5.24
CA ALA A 3 -4.68 -18.24 -6.53
C ALA A 3 -4.70 -16.72 -6.78
N GLN A 4 -4.23 -16.27 -7.93
CA GLN A 4 -4.33 -14.86 -8.36
C GLN A 4 -5.79 -14.43 -8.50
N VAL A 5 -6.10 -13.20 -8.12
CA VAL A 5 -7.43 -12.59 -8.31
C VAL A 5 -7.72 -12.43 -9.80
N ALA A 6 -8.83 -12.98 -10.26
CA ALA A 6 -9.32 -12.86 -11.63
C ALA A 6 -10.03 -11.51 -11.86
N TRP A 7 -9.37 -10.59 -12.57
CA TRP A 7 -9.89 -9.25 -12.83
C TRP A 7 -10.69 -9.16 -14.13
N GLY A 8 -11.87 -8.56 -14.05
CA GLY A 8 -12.63 -8.04 -15.18
C GLY A 8 -12.36 -6.55 -15.39
N VAL A 9 -12.18 -6.12 -16.63
CA VAL A 9 -11.98 -4.70 -16.96
C VAL A 9 -13.19 -4.17 -17.71
N LEU A 10 -13.89 -3.19 -17.13
CA LEU A 10 -15.01 -2.51 -17.78
C LEU A 10 -14.49 -1.27 -18.50
N GLY A 11 -14.56 -1.30 -19.82
CA GLY A 11 -14.04 -0.24 -20.69
C GLY A 11 -12.73 -0.63 -21.37
N THR A 12 -12.48 -0.05 -22.54
CA THR A 12 -11.32 -0.36 -23.39
C THR A 12 -10.54 0.92 -23.74
N GLY A 13 -10.60 1.93 -22.86
CA GLY A 13 -9.93 3.22 -23.03
C GLY A 13 -8.46 3.19 -22.64
N ALA A 14 -7.77 4.33 -22.79
CA ALA A 14 -6.33 4.42 -22.52
C ALA A 14 -5.94 4.00 -21.09
N ILE A 15 -6.74 4.37 -20.08
CA ILE A 15 -6.46 4.00 -18.69
C ILE A 15 -6.67 2.49 -18.43
N ALA A 16 -7.61 1.85 -19.13
CA ALA A 16 -7.79 0.40 -19.09
C ALA A 16 -6.54 -0.33 -19.59
N LYS A 17 -5.90 0.18 -20.65
CA LYS A 17 -4.63 -0.36 -21.16
C LYS A 17 -3.52 -0.28 -20.10
N ALA A 18 -3.38 0.89 -19.47
CA ALA A 18 -2.40 1.09 -18.41
C ALA A 18 -2.63 0.15 -17.21
N PHE A 19 -3.88 -0.04 -16.80
CA PHE A 19 -4.22 -0.97 -15.72
C PHE A 19 -3.91 -2.43 -16.08
N VAL A 20 -4.32 -2.89 -17.26
CA VAL A 20 -4.03 -4.25 -17.73
C VAL A 20 -2.53 -4.49 -17.87
N HIS A 21 -1.79 -3.49 -18.31
CA HIS A 21 -0.35 -3.53 -18.37
C HIS A 21 0.27 -3.72 -16.98
N GLY A 22 -0.14 -2.92 -15.98
CA GLY A 22 0.29 -3.09 -14.59
C GLY A 22 -0.10 -4.46 -14.01
N LEU A 23 -1.28 -4.98 -14.37
CA LEU A 23 -1.72 -6.32 -13.95
C LEU A 23 -0.81 -7.45 -14.45
N LYS A 24 -0.17 -7.31 -15.63
CA LYS A 24 0.79 -8.31 -16.13
C LYS A 24 2.01 -8.47 -15.22
N GLN A 25 2.34 -7.43 -14.45
CA GLN A 25 3.45 -7.43 -13.48
C GLN A 25 3.00 -7.84 -12.07
N SER A 26 1.69 -8.01 -11.85
CA SER A 26 1.16 -8.35 -10.53
C SER A 26 1.38 -9.83 -10.21
N THR A 27 1.90 -10.10 -9.01
CA THR A 27 1.95 -11.46 -8.46
C THR A 27 0.62 -11.92 -7.85
N THR A 28 -0.33 -10.99 -7.64
CA THR A 28 -1.57 -11.24 -6.90
C THR A 28 -2.83 -11.15 -7.75
N GLY A 29 -2.75 -10.60 -8.96
CA GLY A 29 -3.88 -10.47 -9.89
C GLY A 29 -3.52 -10.83 -11.31
N LYS A 30 -4.54 -11.17 -12.11
CA LYS A 30 -4.40 -11.39 -13.55
C LYS A 30 -5.55 -10.72 -14.32
N ALA A 31 -5.25 -10.15 -15.49
CA ALA A 31 -6.26 -9.67 -16.42
C ALA A 31 -7.00 -10.88 -17.02
N PHE A 32 -8.23 -11.10 -16.59
CA PHE A 32 -8.96 -12.33 -16.84
C PHE A 32 -10.10 -12.15 -17.86
N ALA A 33 -10.82 -11.03 -17.79
CA ALA A 33 -11.91 -10.71 -18.70
C ALA A 33 -11.93 -9.23 -19.07
N VAL A 34 -12.45 -8.91 -20.25
CA VAL A 34 -12.75 -7.53 -20.66
C VAL A 34 -14.20 -7.41 -21.12
N GLY A 35 -14.83 -6.32 -20.73
CA GLY A 35 -16.17 -5.94 -21.13
C GLY A 35 -16.14 -4.60 -21.87
N SER A 36 -16.83 -4.51 -22.99
CA SER A 36 -17.06 -3.27 -23.73
C SER A 36 -18.53 -3.11 -24.12
N ARG A 37 -18.89 -1.98 -24.72
CA ARG A 37 -20.25 -1.72 -25.25
C ARG A 37 -20.51 -2.41 -26.60
N SER A 38 -19.47 -2.97 -27.22
CA SER A 38 -19.58 -3.78 -28.43
C SER A 38 -18.58 -4.93 -28.39
N GLN A 39 -18.96 -6.07 -28.98
CA GLN A 39 -18.07 -7.23 -29.07
C GLN A 39 -16.77 -6.90 -29.81
N GLU A 40 -16.87 -6.15 -30.91
CA GLU A 40 -15.72 -5.74 -31.73
C GLU A 40 -14.63 -5.02 -30.91
N THR A 41 -15.02 -4.06 -30.07
CA THR A 41 -14.06 -3.29 -29.27
C THR A 41 -13.49 -4.12 -28.11
N ALA A 42 -14.28 -5.02 -27.53
CA ALA A 42 -13.80 -6.00 -26.56
C ALA A 42 -12.78 -6.94 -27.19
N ASP A 43 -13.04 -7.45 -28.39
CA ASP A 43 -12.14 -8.35 -29.13
C ASP A 43 -10.83 -7.69 -29.49
N LYS A 44 -10.88 -6.44 -30.00
CA LYS A 44 -9.67 -5.67 -30.31
C LYS A 44 -8.78 -5.48 -29.08
N PHE A 45 -9.35 -5.04 -27.97
CA PHE A 45 -8.61 -4.84 -26.72
C PHE A 45 -8.07 -6.16 -26.16
N ALA A 46 -8.87 -7.22 -26.22
CA ALA A 46 -8.49 -8.55 -25.76
C ALA A 46 -7.33 -9.14 -26.57
N ASN A 47 -7.35 -8.97 -27.89
CA ASN A 47 -6.25 -9.38 -28.78
C ASN A 47 -4.95 -8.64 -28.44
N GLU A 48 -5.03 -7.32 -28.21
CA GLU A 48 -3.87 -6.48 -27.85
C GLU A 48 -3.21 -6.91 -26.53
N HIS A 49 -4.02 -7.37 -25.57
CA HIS A 49 -3.53 -7.65 -24.22
C HIS A 49 -3.43 -9.12 -23.84
N GLY A 50 -3.89 -10.05 -24.69
CA GLY A 50 -3.89 -11.49 -24.42
C GLY A 50 -4.97 -11.93 -23.44
N ILE A 51 -6.16 -11.32 -23.50
CA ILE A 51 -7.30 -11.66 -22.63
C ILE A 51 -8.21 -12.65 -23.37
N GLU A 52 -8.48 -13.80 -22.74
CA GLU A 52 -9.29 -14.85 -23.37
C GLU A 52 -10.80 -14.56 -23.29
N ARG A 53 -11.29 -14.01 -22.17
CA ARG A 53 -12.72 -13.79 -21.94
C ARG A 53 -13.14 -12.39 -22.37
N ARG A 54 -14.07 -12.35 -23.33
CA ARG A 54 -14.43 -11.15 -24.08
C ARG A 54 -15.94 -10.99 -24.07
N HIS A 55 -16.39 -9.88 -23.52
CA HIS A 55 -17.80 -9.62 -23.33
C HIS A 55 -18.20 -8.36 -24.10
N GLY A 56 -19.13 -8.51 -25.05
CA GLY A 56 -19.69 -7.40 -25.82
C GLY A 56 -20.67 -6.50 -25.05
N SER A 57 -20.90 -6.77 -23.76
CA SER A 57 -21.60 -5.89 -22.83
C SER A 57 -20.94 -5.95 -21.44
N TYR A 58 -21.14 -4.90 -20.64
CA TYR A 58 -20.67 -4.88 -19.27
C TYR A 58 -21.47 -5.84 -18.38
N GLU A 59 -22.79 -5.97 -18.59
CA GLU A 59 -23.64 -6.96 -17.92
C GLU A 59 -23.13 -8.39 -18.11
N ALA A 60 -22.74 -8.78 -19.33
CA ALA A 60 -22.21 -10.11 -19.59
C ALA A 60 -20.91 -10.39 -18.81
N LEU A 61 -20.03 -9.40 -18.68
CA LEU A 61 -18.83 -9.54 -17.84
C LEU A 61 -19.19 -9.68 -16.36
N LEU A 62 -20.14 -8.87 -15.86
CA LEU A 62 -20.58 -8.95 -14.47
C LEU A 62 -21.27 -10.27 -14.14
N ALA A 63 -21.95 -10.89 -15.12
CA ALA A 63 -22.57 -12.19 -15.00
C ALA A 63 -21.57 -13.37 -15.02
N ASP A 64 -20.31 -13.15 -15.44
CA ASP A 64 -19.29 -14.21 -15.47
C ASP A 64 -18.91 -14.61 -14.03
N PRO A 65 -19.22 -15.85 -13.58
CA PRO A 65 -18.98 -16.27 -12.20
C PRO A 65 -17.48 -16.40 -11.88
N GLN A 66 -16.60 -16.47 -12.89
CA GLN A 66 -15.16 -16.60 -12.70
C GLN A 66 -14.46 -15.25 -12.50
N VAL A 67 -15.13 -14.13 -12.80
CA VAL A 67 -14.63 -12.78 -12.48
C VAL A 67 -14.83 -12.52 -10.99
N GLN A 68 -13.75 -12.19 -10.27
CA GLN A 68 -13.76 -11.97 -8.82
C GLN A 68 -13.75 -10.48 -8.45
N ALA A 69 -13.01 -9.67 -9.23
CA ALA A 69 -12.89 -8.23 -9.04
C ALA A 69 -13.05 -7.52 -10.38
N VAL A 70 -13.54 -6.30 -10.37
CA VAL A 70 -13.65 -5.47 -11.58
C VAL A 70 -12.97 -4.12 -11.41
N TYR A 71 -12.36 -3.67 -12.49
CA TYR A 71 -11.84 -2.32 -12.63
C TYR A 71 -12.76 -1.53 -13.58
N VAL A 72 -13.42 -0.51 -13.03
CA VAL A 72 -14.37 0.35 -13.73
C VAL A 72 -13.62 1.54 -14.31
N SER A 73 -13.38 1.50 -15.63
CA SER A 73 -12.62 2.51 -16.39
C SER A 73 -13.45 3.20 -17.47
N THR A 74 -14.77 3.23 -17.27
CA THR A 74 -15.72 3.88 -18.18
C THR A 74 -15.58 5.41 -18.12
N PRO A 75 -16.24 6.18 -19.00
CA PRO A 75 -16.35 7.64 -18.80
C PRO A 75 -17.01 8.01 -17.47
N HIS A 76 -16.71 9.22 -16.96
CA HIS A 76 -17.08 9.66 -15.59
C HIS A 76 -18.57 9.44 -15.24
N PRO A 77 -19.56 9.79 -16.09
CA PRO A 77 -20.97 9.66 -15.73
C PRO A 77 -21.44 8.22 -15.50
N LEU A 78 -20.64 7.24 -15.94
CA LEU A 78 -20.98 5.84 -15.86
C LEU A 78 -20.33 5.13 -14.65
N HIS A 79 -19.42 5.80 -13.93
CA HIS A 79 -18.68 5.19 -12.82
C HIS A 79 -19.61 4.63 -11.75
N ALA A 80 -20.50 5.47 -11.20
CA ALA A 80 -21.38 5.07 -10.11
C ALA A 80 -22.32 3.92 -10.50
N GLN A 81 -22.93 4.02 -11.69
CA GLN A 81 -23.84 2.99 -12.21
C GLN A 81 -23.15 1.63 -12.31
N TRP A 82 -21.96 1.56 -12.92
CA TRP A 82 -21.27 0.28 -13.12
C TRP A 82 -20.60 -0.23 -11.87
N ALA A 83 -20.14 0.65 -10.98
CA ALA A 83 -19.66 0.25 -9.66
C ALA A 83 -20.79 -0.41 -8.85
N ILE A 84 -21.97 0.20 -8.77
CA ILE A 84 -23.13 -0.37 -8.06
C ILE A 84 -23.53 -1.72 -8.66
N LYS A 85 -23.74 -1.80 -9.98
CA LYS A 85 -24.08 -3.06 -10.66
C LYS A 85 -23.04 -4.16 -10.41
N ALA A 86 -21.76 -3.82 -10.37
CA ALA A 86 -20.70 -4.78 -10.10
C ALA A 86 -20.72 -5.28 -8.65
N LEU A 87 -20.96 -4.40 -7.69
CA LEU A 87 -21.09 -4.75 -6.27
C LEU A 87 -22.32 -5.64 -6.04
N GLU A 88 -23.45 -5.31 -6.68
CA GLU A 88 -24.69 -6.11 -6.67
C GLU A 88 -24.46 -7.51 -7.27
N ALA A 89 -23.67 -7.62 -8.34
CA ALA A 89 -23.22 -8.89 -8.92
C ALA A 89 -22.18 -9.64 -8.07
N GLY A 90 -21.88 -9.15 -6.86
CA GLY A 90 -20.98 -9.78 -5.90
C GLY A 90 -19.49 -9.62 -6.22
N LYS A 91 -19.11 -8.67 -7.07
CA LYS A 91 -17.72 -8.42 -7.46
C LYS A 91 -17.05 -7.44 -6.50
N HIS A 92 -15.75 -7.59 -6.28
CA HIS A 92 -14.92 -6.53 -5.70
C HIS A 92 -14.70 -5.42 -6.73
N VAL A 93 -14.61 -4.15 -6.32
CA VAL A 93 -14.59 -3.02 -7.26
C VAL A 93 -13.42 -2.08 -6.97
N ILE A 94 -12.66 -1.78 -8.02
CA ILE A 94 -11.87 -0.56 -8.11
C ILE A 94 -12.52 0.31 -9.19
N VAL A 95 -12.81 1.57 -8.87
CA VAL A 95 -13.40 2.52 -9.82
C VAL A 95 -12.45 3.67 -10.07
N GLU A 96 -12.32 4.07 -11.33
CA GLU A 96 -11.51 5.21 -11.70
C GLU A 96 -11.96 6.51 -11.05
N LYS A 97 -11.02 7.46 -10.95
CA LYS A 97 -11.34 8.82 -10.56
C LYS A 97 -11.99 9.56 -11.75
N PRO A 98 -12.83 10.58 -11.50
CA PRO A 98 -13.44 10.89 -10.21
C PRO A 98 -14.39 9.76 -9.80
N PHE A 99 -14.41 9.39 -8.52
CA PHE A 99 -15.19 8.26 -8.01
C PHE A 99 -16.66 8.22 -8.50
N ALA A 100 -17.29 9.38 -8.54
CA ALA A 100 -18.64 9.62 -9.03
C ALA A 100 -18.79 11.11 -9.42
N LEU A 101 -19.93 11.51 -9.99
CA LEU A 101 -20.15 12.91 -10.38
C LEU A 101 -20.42 13.84 -9.20
N ASN A 102 -20.97 13.29 -8.12
CA ASN A 102 -21.36 14.05 -6.94
C ASN A 102 -21.35 13.16 -5.69
N GLN A 103 -21.56 13.79 -4.53
CA GLN A 103 -21.56 13.11 -3.24
C GLN A 103 -22.66 12.06 -3.11
N TRP A 104 -23.86 12.30 -3.67
CA TRP A 104 -24.99 11.37 -3.53
C TRP A 104 -24.72 10.06 -4.26
N GLU A 105 -24.22 10.14 -5.49
CA GLU A 105 -23.76 8.98 -6.24
C GLU A 105 -22.62 8.26 -5.52
N ALA A 106 -21.62 8.99 -5.00
CA ALA A 106 -20.53 8.39 -4.25
C ALA A 106 -21.03 7.62 -3.02
N MET A 107 -21.98 8.19 -2.27
CA MET A 107 -22.59 7.54 -1.11
C MET A 107 -23.38 6.30 -1.51
N ALA A 108 -24.13 6.34 -2.63
CA ALA A 108 -24.85 5.17 -3.13
C ALA A 108 -23.90 4.00 -3.47
N VAL A 109 -22.74 4.28 -4.08
CA VAL A 109 -21.72 3.25 -4.36
C VAL A 109 -21.14 2.68 -3.05
N ILE A 110 -20.85 3.54 -2.07
CA ILE A 110 -20.34 3.12 -0.75
C ILE A 110 -21.36 2.23 -0.03
N ASP A 111 -22.64 2.59 -0.07
CA ASP A 111 -23.68 1.82 0.59
C ASP A 111 -23.92 0.49 -0.10
N ALA A 112 -23.89 0.43 -1.44
CA ALA A 112 -23.90 -0.83 -2.18
C ALA A 112 -22.74 -1.75 -1.75
N ALA A 113 -21.53 -1.21 -1.60
CA ALA A 113 -20.38 -2.02 -1.18
C ALA A 113 -20.54 -2.59 0.24
N LYS A 114 -21.13 -1.82 1.16
CA LYS A 114 -21.44 -2.29 2.52
C LYS A 114 -22.52 -3.36 2.51
N ILE A 115 -23.62 -3.14 1.79
CA ILE A 115 -24.76 -4.07 1.67
C ILE A 115 -24.28 -5.41 1.13
N HIS A 116 -23.51 -5.40 0.04
CA HIS A 116 -23.02 -6.61 -0.62
C HIS A 116 -21.72 -7.15 -0.03
N LYS A 117 -21.16 -6.48 0.99
CA LYS A 117 -19.92 -6.83 1.70
C LYS A 117 -18.75 -7.07 0.75
N ARG A 118 -18.52 -6.12 -0.16
CA ARG A 118 -17.44 -6.18 -1.15
C ARG A 118 -16.43 -5.07 -0.93
N PHE A 119 -15.16 -5.41 -1.20
CA PHE A 119 -14.10 -4.41 -1.31
C PHE A 119 -14.43 -3.38 -2.39
N LEU A 120 -14.17 -2.11 -2.05
CA LEU A 120 -14.39 -0.95 -2.89
C LEU A 120 -13.22 0.04 -2.70
N LEU A 121 -12.69 0.56 -3.80
CA LEU A 121 -11.62 1.55 -3.78
C LEU A 121 -11.74 2.53 -4.95
N GLU A 122 -11.51 3.81 -4.68
CA GLU A 122 -11.25 4.82 -5.72
C GLU A 122 -9.78 4.73 -6.20
N ALA A 123 -9.57 4.73 -7.51
CA ALA A 123 -8.27 4.46 -8.14
C ALA A 123 -7.26 5.63 -8.08
N PHE A 124 -6.97 6.15 -6.89
CA PHE A 124 -5.86 7.09 -6.69
C PHE A 124 -4.50 6.39 -6.64
N MET A 125 -3.97 6.02 -7.80
CA MET A 125 -2.69 5.30 -7.94
C MET A 125 -1.51 5.94 -7.18
N TYR A 126 -1.41 7.27 -7.17
CA TYR A 126 -0.31 7.98 -6.49
C TYR A 126 -0.26 7.72 -4.97
N ARG A 127 -1.40 7.36 -4.36
CA ARG A 127 -1.50 7.02 -2.93
C ARG A 127 -0.80 5.72 -2.58
N CYS A 128 -0.65 4.82 -3.55
CA CYS A 128 0.04 3.54 -3.40
C CYS A 128 1.54 3.64 -3.67
N HIS A 129 2.01 4.76 -4.22
CA HIS A 129 3.42 4.97 -4.51
C HIS A 129 4.23 5.19 -3.21
N PRO A 130 5.42 4.57 -3.04
CA PRO A 130 6.25 4.74 -1.83
C PRO A 130 6.59 6.20 -1.48
N GLN A 131 6.74 7.07 -2.49
CA GLN A 131 6.88 8.53 -2.31
C GLN A 131 5.81 9.12 -1.38
N THR A 132 4.55 8.72 -1.53
CA THR A 132 3.45 9.24 -0.72
C THR A 132 3.55 8.74 0.72
N ALA A 133 3.95 7.48 0.94
CA ALA A 133 4.20 6.96 2.27
C ALA A 133 5.37 7.70 2.96
N LYS A 134 6.46 7.93 2.23
CA LYS A 134 7.62 8.68 2.74
C LYS A 134 7.25 10.12 3.08
N LEU A 135 6.43 10.77 2.26
CA LEU A 135 5.92 12.11 2.55
C LEU A 135 5.14 12.13 3.87
N VAL A 136 4.22 11.19 4.08
CA VAL A 136 3.45 11.08 5.33
C VAL A 136 4.37 10.88 6.54
N GLU A 137 5.36 10.00 6.41
CA GLU A 137 6.37 9.75 7.46
C GLU A 137 7.10 11.04 7.85
N LEU A 138 7.59 11.81 6.87
CA LEU A 138 8.30 13.08 7.11
C LEU A 138 7.43 14.12 7.83
N ILE A 139 6.15 14.22 7.44
CA ILE A 139 5.19 15.12 8.10
C ILE A 139 4.94 14.68 9.55
N GLN A 140 4.75 13.39 9.79
CA GLN A 140 4.55 12.84 11.13
C GLN A 140 5.78 12.99 12.04
N GLN A 141 6.99 12.89 11.47
CA GLN A 141 8.25 13.14 12.15
C GLN A 141 8.50 14.64 12.44
N LYS A 142 7.61 15.53 12.01
CA LYS A 142 7.73 16.99 12.16
C LYS A 142 9.06 17.54 11.63
N VAL A 143 9.58 17.00 10.52
CA VAL A 143 10.87 17.45 9.96
C VAL A 143 10.88 18.93 9.54
N ILE A 144 9.69 19.50 9.31
CA ILE A 144 9.47 20.93 9.02
C ILE A 144 8.67 21.64 10.13
N GLY A 145 8.58 21.06 11.33
CA GLY A 145 7.72 21.55 12.40
C GLY A 145 6.23 21.32 12.13
N ASP A 146 5.37 22.22 12.62
CA ASP A 146 3.92 22.12 12.38
C ASP A 146 3.58 22.64 10.99
N VAL A 147 2.85 21.85 10.20
CA VAL A 147 2.36 22.25 8.87
C VAL A 147 1.43 23.46 8.99
N ARG A 148 1.62 24.47 8.14
CA ARG A 148 0.83 25.71 8.11
C ARG A 148 0.14 25.94 6.77
N VAL A 149 0.90 25.80 5.68
CA VAL A 149 0.40 26.05 4.31
C VAL A 149 0.73 24.88 3.40
N ILE A 150 -0.24 24.46 2.59
CA ILE A 150 -0.08 23.47 1.52
C ILE A 150 -0.37 24.16 0.19
N GLN A 151 0.43 23.93 -0.84
CA GLN A 151 0.15 24.34 -2.22
C GLN A 151 0.20 23.12 -3.13
N ALA A 152 -0.90 22.81 -3.80
CA ALA A 152 -1.03 21.62 -4.62
C ALA A 152 -1.65 21.97 -5.98
N THR A 153 -0.92 21.68 -7.06
CA THR A 153 -1.35 22.02 -8.42
C THR A 153 -1.31 20.81 -9.32
N PHE A 154 -2.39 20.54 -10.07
CA PHE A 154 -2.38 19.57 -11.15
C PHE A 154 -3.13 20.10 -12.36
N SER A 155 -2.41 20.39 -13.44
CA SER A 155 -2.95 20.92 -14.67
C SER A 155 -2.16 20.45 -15.89
N PHE A 156 -2.78 20.52 -17.06
CA PHE A 156 -2.13 20.31 -18.34
C PHE A 156 -2.91 21.02 -19.44
N GLN A 157 -2.26 21.28 -20.57
CA GLN A 157 -2.91 21.77 -21.78
C GLN A 157 -3.22 20.59 -22.71
N ALA A 158 -4.49 20.21 -22.77
CA ALA A 158 -4.94 19.06 -23.56
C ALA A 158 -5.20 19.36 -25.05
N GLY A 159 -5.25 20.66 -25.42
CA GLY A 159 -5.79 21.10 -26.70
C GLY A 159 -7.33 21.06 -26.70
N TYR A 160 -7.96 22.16 -27.12
CA TYR A 160 -9.41 22.27 -27.05
C TYR A 160 -10.11 21.34 -28.05
N ASN A 161 -11.00 20.49 -27.54
CA ASN A 161 -11.91 19.67 -28.34
C ASN A 161 -13.25 19.53 -27.59
N PRO A 162 -14.33 20.21 -28.00
CA PRO A 162 -15.60 20.22 -27.27
C PRO A 162 -16.29 18.85 -27.22
N GLU A 163 -16.01 17.97 -28.18
CA GLU A 163 -16.51 16.59 -28.20
C GLU A 163 -15.66 15.65 -27.34
N GLY A 164 -14.44 16.07 -26.99
CA GLY A 164 -13.50 15.30 -26.18
C GLY A 164 -13.91 15.23 -24.71
N ARG A 165 -13.55 14.13 -24.04
CA ARG A 165 -13.92 13.85 -22.63
C ARG A 165 -13.60 14.98 -21.63
N LEU A 166 -12.61 15.82 -21.93
CA LEU A 166 -12.13 16.86 -21.03
C LEU A 166 -12.93 18.16 -21.14
N PHE A 167 -13.51 18.46 -22.30
CA PHE A 167 -14.29 19.68 -22.51
C PHE A 167 -15.78 19.40 -22.70
N ASN A 168 -16.20 18.14 -22.88
CA ASN A 168 -17.60 17.80 -23.03
C ASN A 168 -18.31 17.75 -21.66
N SER A 169 -19.29 18.63 -21.45
CA SER A 169 -20.08 18.71 -20.21
C SER A 169 -20.95 17.48 -19.97
N SER A 170 -21.42 16.81 -21.03
CA SER A 170 -22.18 15.56 -20.92
C SER A 170 -21.32 14.38 -20.44
N LEU A 171 -20.00 14.51 -20.54
CA LEU A 171 -19.04 13.54 -20.00
C LEU A 171 -18.45 13.98 -18.65
N ALA A 172 -19.00 15.03 -18.04
CA ALA A 172 -18.48 15.67 -16.84
C ALA A 172 -16.98 15.98 -16.97
N GLY A 173 -16.62 16.64 -18.08
CA GLY A 173 -15.30 17.21 -18.29
C GLY A 173 -14.99 18.34 -17.29
N GLY A 174 -13.83 18.96 -17.47
CA GLY A 174 -13.33 20.05 -16.64
C GLY A 174 -12.18 19.65 -15.72
N GLY A 175 -11.46 20.66 -15.24
CA GLY A 175 -10.29 20.52 -14.39
C GLY A 175 -10.62 19.95 -13.02
N ILE A 176 -11.72 20.37 -12.41
CA ILE A 176 -12.16 19.91 -11.08
C ILE A 176 -12.43 18.40 -11.12
N MET A 177 -13.23 17.95 -12.10
CA MET A 177 -13.61 16.53 -12.21
C MET A 177 -12.45 15.64 -12.67
N ASP A 178 -11.58 16.11 -13.59
CA ASP A 178 -10.49 15.28 -14.09
C ASP A 178 -9.30 15.23 -13.13
N VAL A 179 -8.81 16.38 -12.64
CA VAL A 179 -7.54 16.44 -11.88
C VAL A 179 -7.60 17.20 -10.55
N GLY A 180 -8.67 17.96 -10.29
CA GLY A 180 -8.87 18.67 -9.02
C GLY A 180 -9.12 17.74 -7.82
N CYS A 181 -9.60 16.52 -8.09
CA CYS A 181 -9.72 15.47 -7.08
C CYS A 181 -8.36 15.03 -6.50
N TYR A 182 -7.27 15.11 -7.28
CA TYR A 182 -5.91 14.79 -6.78
C TYR A 182 -5.39 15.82 -5.79
N THR A 183 -5.51 17.11 -6.13
CA THR A 183 -5.04 18.21 -5.26
C THR A 183 -5.84 18.24 -3.96
N THR A 184 -7.14 17.96 -4.03
CA THR A 184 -7.99 17.81 -2.84
C THR A 184 -7.58 16.59 -2.01
N SER A 185 -7.38 15.43 -2.65
CA SER A 185 -7.02 14.17 -1.98
C SER A 185 -5.68 14.25 -1.25
N ILE A 186 -4.66 14.88 -1.85
CA ILE A 186 -3.34 15.01 -1.23
C ILE A 186 -3.34 16.03 -0.08
N CYS A 187 -4.10 17.12 -0.18
CA CYS A 187 -4.27 18.09 0.90
C CYS A 187 -4.94 17.46 2.13
N ARG A 188 -6.02 16.68 1.92
CA ARG A 188 -6.70 15.93 2.99
C ARG A 188 -5.76 14.94 3.67
N LEU A 189 -4.91 14.25 2.90
CA LEU A 189 -3.88 13.35 3.45
C LEU A 189 -2.87 14.08 4.32
N ILE A 190 -2.27 15.16 3.82
CA ILE A 190 -1.22 15.90 4.53
C ILE A 190 -1.78 16.53 5.81
N ALA A 191 -2.97 17.14 5.75
CA ALA A 191 -3.63 17.70 6.92
C ALA A 191 -3.95 16.62 7.98
N GLY A 192 -4.40 15.44 7.55
CA GLY A 192 -4.55 14.28 8.42
C GLY A 192 -3.22 13.87 9.07
N ALA A 193 -2.18 13.64 8.26
CA ALA A 193 -0.88 13.24 8.76
C ALA A 193 -0.30 14.24 9.78
N ALA A 194 -0.45 15.54 9.52
CA ALA A 194 -0.02 16.61 10.41
C ALA A 194 -0.79 16.65 11.74
N THR A 195 -2.00 16.09 11.78
CA THR A 195 -2.87 16.06 12.96
C THR A 195 -2.96 14.67 13.62
N GLY A 196 -2.14 13.71 13.18
CA GLY A 196 -2.15 12.33 13.69
C GLY A 196 -3.34 11.50 13.22
N GLN A 197 -4.07 11.95 12.19
CA GLN A 197 -5.20 11.26 11.59
C GLN A 197 -4.83 10.65 10.22
N ARG A 198 -5.66 9.73 9.72
CA ARG A 198 -5.46 9.13 8.38
C ARG A 198 -5.69 10.14 7.25
N PHE A 199 -6.64 11.04 7.44
CA PHE A 199 -6.98 12.18 6.58
C PHE A 199 -7.75 13.20 7.43
N ALA A 200 -7.85 14.43 6.96
CA ALA A 200 -8.71 15.46 7.55
C ALA A 200 -9.64 16.05 6.48
N ASP A 201 -10.84 16.45 6.88
CA ASP A 201 -11.79 17.16 6.02
C ASP A 201 -11.69 18.67 6.20
N PRO A 202 -11.80 19.45 5.11
CA PRO A 202 -11.79 20.90 5.22
C PRO A 202 -13.07 21.41 5.88
N VAL A 203 -12.93 22.42 6.73
CA VAL A 203 -14.05 23.10 7.39
C VAL A 203 -14.50 24.37 6.66
N ASP A 204 -13.72 24.84 5.69
CA ASP A 204 -14.07 25.94 4.78
C ASP A 204 -13.43 25.68 3.42
N VAL A 205 -14.18 25.94 2.35
CA VAL A 205 -13.76 25.76 0.96
C VAL A 205 -14.23 26.96 0.15
N LYS A 206 -13.30 27.65 -0.52
CA LYS A 206 -13.59 28.76 -1.42
C LYS A 206 -12.89 28.54 -2.74
N GLY A 207 -13.48 28.97 -3.85
CA GLY A 207 -12.87 28.80 -5.16
C GLY A 207 -13.41 29.73 -6.22
N SER A 208 -12.68 29.79 -7.33
CA SER A 208 -13.04 30.49 -8.56
C SER A 208 -12.58 29.66 -9.74
N ALA A 209 -13.34 29.67 -10.82
CA ALA A 209 -13.04 28.94 -12.03
C ALA A 209 -13.30 29.80 -13.27
N TYR A 210 -12.61 29.50 -14.35
CA TYR A 210 -13.01 29.94 -15.68
C TYR A 210 -13.83 28.84 -16.32
N LEU A 211 -15.07 29.17 -16.71
CA LEU A 211 -15.95 28.27 -17.43
C LEU A 211 -15.77 28.47 -18.94
N GLY A 212 -15.45 27.38 -19.62
CA GLY A 212 -15.31 27.36 -21.07
C GLY A 212 -16.63 27.45 -21.82
N GLN A 213 -16.56 27.43 -23.16
CA GLN A 213 -17.75 27.53 -24.03
C GLN A 213 -18.76 26.39 -23.83
N THR A 214 -18.28 25.21 -23.44
CA THR A 214 -19.10 24.02 -23.17
C THR A 214 -19.69 24.00 -21.75
N GLY A 215 -19.36 25.00 -20.93
CA GLY A 215 -19.84 25.14 -19.55
C GLY A 215 -19.04 24.36 -18.50
N VAL A 216 -18.01 23.59 -18.89
CA VAL A 216 -17.09 22.97 -17.91
C VAL A 216 -16.04 23.96 -17.43
N ASP A 217 -15.48 23.73 -16.25
CA ASP A 217 -14.35 24.50 -15.76
C ASP A 217 -13.05 24.09 -16.49
N GLU A 218 -12.47 24.97 -17.30
CA GLU A 218 -11.21 24.65 -17.99
C GLU A 218 -10.00 24.75 -17.05
N TRP A 219 -10.07 25.68 -16.08
CA TRP A 219 -9.18 25.77 -14.94
C TRP A 219 -9.89 26.38 -13.74
N ALA A 220 -9.45 25.97 -12.54
CA ALA A 220 -9.99 26.42 -11.28
C ALA A 220 -8.91 26.53 -10.22
N VAL A 221 -9.12 27.45 -9.28
CA VAL A 221 -8.30 27.63 -8.08
C VAL A 221 -9.18 27.67 -6.85
N GLY A 222 -8.65 27.24 -5.71
CA GLY A 222 -9.39 27.26 -4.46
C GLY A 222 -8.51 27.26 -3.23
N THR A 223 -9.13 27.57 -2.09
CA THR A 223 -8.54 27.48 -0.77
C THR A 223 -9.35 26.53 0.10
N LEU A 224 -8.64 25.71 0.87
CA LEU A 224 -9.20 24.79 1.85
C LEU A 224 -8.66 25.18 3.24
N LYS A 225 -9.51 25.15 4.26
CA LYS A 225 -9.09 25.33 5.66
C LYS A 225 -9.32 24.04 6.42
N PHE A 226 -8.30 23.57 7.14
CA PHE A 226 -8.40 22.43 8.05
C PHE A 226 -8.16 22.88 9.50
N ASN A 227 -8.88 22.29 10.44
CA ASN A 227 -8.60 22.49 11.86
C ASN A 227 -7.39 21.65 12.28
N ALA A 228 -6.48 22.24 13.04
CA ALA A 228 -5.39 21.52 13.68
C ALA A 228 -5.10 22.13 15.08
N PRO A 229 -4.55 21.35 16.02
CA PRO A 229 -4.37 21.81 17.40
C PRO A 229 -3.44 23.02 17.53
N GLN A 230 -2.46 23.16 16.63
CA GLN A 230 -1.47 24.24 16.65
C GLN A 230 -1.87 25.47 15.81
N GLY A 231 -3.12 25.52 15.34
CA GLY A 231 -3.66 26.56 14.44
C GLY A 231 -4.13 25.96 13.11
N ALA A 232 -4.95 26.70 12.37
CA ALA A 232 -5.50 26.19 11.10
C ALA A 232 -4.42 25.91 10.06
N ILE A 233 -4.59 24.83 9.29
CA ILE A 233 -3.80 24.56 8.09
C ILE A 233 -4.57 25.11 6.89
N LEU A 234 -3.92 25.93 6.07
CA LEU A 234 -4.50 26.46 4.85
C LEU A 234 -3.91 25.76 3.62
N ALA A 235 -4.74 25.25 2.73
CA ALA A 235 -4.30 24.71 1.46
C ALA A 235 -4.74 25.61 0.31
N GLN A 236 -3.86 25.80 -0.67
CA GLN A 236 -4.15 26.39 -1.97
C GLN A 236 -4.11 25.26 -3.00
N ILE A 237 -5.20 25.09 -3.73
CA ILE A 237 -5.33 24.09 -4.78
C ILE A 237 -5.55 24.76 -6.14
N ALA A 238 -4.94 24.22 -7.17
CA ALA A 238 -5.13 24.67 -8.55
C ALA A 238 -5.24 23.48 -9.50
N THR A 239 -6.13 23.58 -10.47
CA THR A 239 -6.42 22.52 -11.43
C THR A 239 -6.74 23.07 -12.82
N GLY A 240 -6.49 22.29 -13.87
CA GLY A 240 -6.94 22.65 -15.21
C GLY A 240 -6.58 21.68 -16.33
N VAL A 241 -7.37 21.72 -17.39
CA VAL A 241 -7.21 20.91 -18.62
C VAL A 241 -6.91 21.78 -19.85
N GLY A 242 -6.97 23.10 -19.67
CA GLY A 242 -6.66 24.12 -20.69
C GLY A 242 -5.45 25.00 -20.35
N VAL A 243 -4.67 24.66 -19.32
CA VAL A 243 -3.56 25.50 -18.81
C VAL A 243 -2.39 24.63 -18.34
N ASN A 244 -1.16 25.05 -18.65
CA ASN A 244 0.06 24.39 -18.18
C ASN A 244 0.63 25.14 -16.97
N GLN A 245 0.30 24.66 -15.77
CA GLN A 245 0.98 25.07 -14.54
C GLN A 245 1.97 23.99 -14.09
N ASP A 246 2.88 24.36 -13.20
CA ASP A 246 3.79 23.43 -12.55
C ASP A 246 3.02 22.44 -11.67
N ASN A 247 3.04 21.17 -12.06
CA ASN A 247 2.39 20.08 -11.33
C ASN A 247 3.20 19.67 -10.11
N THR A 248 3.12 20.48 -9.07
CA THR A 248 3.99 20.41 -7.89
C THR A 248 3.18 20.40 -6.61
N LEU A 249 3.79 19.88 -5.56
CA LEU A 249 3.29 19.98 -4.19
C LEU A 249 4.34 20.68 -3.33
N ARG A 250 3.94 21.75 -2.65
CA ARG A 250 4.78 22.47 -1.68
C ARG A 250 4.09 22.49 -0.33
N ILE A 251 4.82 22.19 0.73
CA ILE A 251 4.32 22.17 2.10
C ILE A 251 5.22 23.06 2.94
N PHE A 252 4.64 24.01 3.65
CA PHE A 252 5.34 24.97 4.49
C PHE A 252 4.94 24.75 5.95
N GLY A 253 5.94 24.48 6.78
CA GLY A 253 5.78 24.32 8.22
C GLY A 253 6.51 25.43 8.99
N SER A 254 6.38 25.41 10.31
CA SER A 254 7.00 26.40 11.19
C SER A 254 8.53 26.38 11.19
N GLU A 255 9.15 25.25 10.87
CA GLU A 255 10.60 25.04 10.93
C GLU A 255 11.17 24.57 9.59
N GLY A 256 10.44 24.72 8.47
CA GLY A 256 10.94 24.33 7.16
C GLY A 256 9.90 24.21 6.06
N ARG A 257 10.29 23.62 4.94
CA ARG A 257 9.39 23.30 3.82
C ARG A 257 9.77 22.01 3.10
N ILE A 258 8.78 21.38 2.47
CA ILE A 258 8.94 20.21 1.61
C ILE A 258 8.45 20.57 0.20
N LEU A 259 9.20 20.17 -0.82
CA LEU A 259 8.80 20.21 -2.24
C LEU A 259 8.77 18.79 -2.79
N VAL A 260 7.65 18.42 -3.41
CA VAL A 260 7.51 17.21 -4.22
C VAL A 260 7.29 17.66 -5.67
N PRO A 261 8.32 17.54 -6.54
CA PRO A 261 8.24 18.06 -7.90
C PRO A 261 7.20 17.35 -8.79
N THR A 262 6.91 16.08 -8.52
CA THR A 262 6.01 15.23 -9.33
C THR A 262 5.07 14.40 -8.43
N PRO A 263 4.11 15.02 -7.73
CA PRO A 263 3.34 14.35 -6.68
C PRO A 263 2.33 13.31 -7.18
N TYR A 264 1.81 13.46 -8.41
CA TYR A 264 0.69 12.63 -8.91
C TYR A 264 1.08 11.60 -9.96
N VAL A 265 2.13 11.89 -10.73
CA VAL A 265 2.57 11.06 -11.87
C VAL A 265 4.02 10.62 -11.74
N ALA A 266 4.56 10.64 -10.51
CA ALA A 266 5.88 10.15 -10.07
C ALA A 266 6.99 10.07 -11.14
N ASN A 267 7.06 11.06 -12.05
CA ASN A 267 7.81 11.11 -13.32
C ASN A 267 7.26 10.24 -14.48
N ARG A 268 6.79 10.86 -15.59
CA ARG A 268 6.29 10.15 -16.79
C ARG A 268 7.40 9.52 -17.66
N GLN A 269 8.63 9.99 -17.51
CA GLN A 269 9.80 9.52 -18.26
C GLN A 269 10.63 8.51 -17.45
N ASN A 270 10.54 8.54 -16.12
CA ASN A 270 11.17 7.59 -15.20
C ASN A 270 10.31 7.41 -13.92
N PRO A 271 9.14 6.73 -14.02
CA PRO A 271 8.14 6.61 -12.96
C PRO A 271 8.62 5.93 -11.67
N ASP A 272 9.85 5.38 -11.71
CA ASP A 272 10.50 4.68 -10.62
C ASP A 272 11.05 5.60 -9.54
N ILE A 273 11.25 6.88 -9.84
CA ILE A 273 11.99 7.80 -8.96
C ILE A 273 11.04 8.87 -8.42
N GLY A 274 10.53 8.60 -7.23
CA GLY A 274 9.95 9.65 -6.40
C GLY A 274 11.04 10.61 -5.93
N LYS A 275 10.73 11.90 -5.86
CA LYS A 275 11.65 12.93 -5.35
C LYS A 275 10.95 13.80 -4.32
N ILE A 276 11.56 13.90 -3.14
CA ILE A 276 11.14 14.81 -2.08
C ILE A 276 12.33 15.68 -1.69
N ILE A 277 12.17 16.99 -1.72
CA ILE A 277 13.21 17.95 -1.33
C ILE A 277 12.77 18.58 0.00
N VAL A 278 13.58 18.40 1.04
CA VAL A 278 13.31 18.90 2.39
C VAL A 278 14.28 20.03 2.72
N HIS A 279 13.73 21.17 3.12
CA HIS A 279 14.48 22.30 3.66
C HIS A 279 14.08 22.46 5.13
N ALA A 280 14.85 21.88 6.04
CA ALA A 280 14.65 22.04 7.48
C ALA A 280 15.55 23.15 8.04
N LYS A 281 15.04 23.93 8.98
CA LYS A 281 15.78 25.03 9.61
C LYS A 281 17.06 24.52 10.27
N GLY A 282 18.17 25.21 10.00
CA GLY A 282 19.49 24.86 10.55
C GLY A 282 20.08 23.55 10.00
N LYS A 283 19.50 22.98 8.93
CA LYS A 283 20.02 21.80 8.22
C LYS A 283 20.28 22.13 6.76
N GLU A 284 21.20 21.38 6.16
CA GLU A 284 21.38 21.40 4.70
C GLU A 284 20.13 20.84 4.00
N VAL A 285 19.95 21.26 2.75
CA VAL A 285 18.84 20.78 1.91
C VAL A 285 19.03 19.29 1.65
N GLN A 286 18.00 18.51 1.95
CA GLN A 286 18.02 17.06 1.73
C GLN A 286 17.16 16.73 0.52
N GLU A 287 17.77 16.09 -0.47
CA GLU A 287 17.04 15.45 -1.57
C GLU A 287 16.88 13.97 -1.25
N ILE A 288 15.64 13.52 -1.17
CA ILE A 288 15.29 12.12 -0.91
C ILE A 288 14.76 11.56 -2.22
N THR A 289 15.49 10.60 -2.77
CA THR A 289 15.05 9.74 -3.86
C THR A 289 14.32 8.54 -3.27
N ILE A 290 13.17 8.18 -3.84
CA ILE A 290 12.38 7.04 -3.42
C ILE A 290 12.14 6.14 -4.62
N ASP A 291 12.74 4.96 -4.60
CA ASP A 291 12.56 3.96 -5.65
C ASP A 291 11.20 3.24 -5.50
N ALA A 292 10.47 3.13 -6.60
CA ALA A 292 9.32 2.24 -6.73
C ALA A 292 9.79 0.93 -7.38
N ASN A 293 9.71 -0.18 -6.64
CA ASN A 293 10.35 -1.44 -7.00
C ASN A 293 9.83 -2.16 -8.27
N VAL A 294 8.89 -1.60 -9.04
CA VAL A 294 8.41 -2.18 -10.30
C VAL A 294 7.81 -1.09 -11.21
N THR A 295 8.31 -0.94 -12.44
CA THR A 295 7.58 -0.26 -13.52
C THR A 295 7.72 -0.94 -14.87
N SER A 296 6.84 -0.53 -15.78
CA SER A 296 6.96 -0.80 -17.20
C SER A 296 6.46 0.39 -17.99
N PHE A 297 7.13 0.63 -19.13
CA PHE A 297 6.71 1.63 -20.10
C PHE A 297 6.86 1.08 -21.52
N GLU A 298 6.04 1.63 -22.41
CA GLU A 298 5.99 1.27 -23.82
C GLU A 298 6.86 2.25 -24.62
N ASN A 299 7.70 1.73 -25.53
CA ASN A 299 8.47 2.54 -26.46
C ASN A 299 8.28 2.02 -27.91
N PRO A 300 8.71 2.78 -28.94
CA PRO A 300 8.48 2.43 -30.35
C PRO A 300 9.09 1.07 -30.80
N ASP A 301 10.06 0.54 -30.07
CA ASP A 301 10.76 -0.71 -30.40
C ASP A 301 10.28 -1.92 -29.57
N GLY A 302 9.34 -1.71 -28.62
CA GLY A 302 8.74 -2.75 -27.79
C GLY A 302 8.78 -2.47 -26.28
N LEU A 303 8.64 -3.53 -25.48
CA LEU A 303 8.61 -3.46 -24.03
C LEU A 303 10.03 -3.49 -23.45
N SER A 304 10.46 -2.41 -22.79
CA SER A 304 11.65 -2.41 -21.95
C SER A 304 11.27 -2.62 -20.49
N VAL A 305 11.85 -3.65 -19.87
CA VAL A 305 11.69 -3.95 -18.45
C VAL A 305 13.02 -3.71 -17.76
N VAL A 306 13.04 -2.82 -16.77
CA VAL A 306 14.23 -2.57 -15.95
C VAL A 306 13.92 -3.05 -14.54
N PHE A 307 14.67 -4.04 -14.08
CA PHE A 307 14.71 -4.42 -12.67
C PHE A 307 15.91 -3.71 -12.05
N SER A 308 15.68 -2.67 -11.25
CA SER A 308 16.73 -2.16 -10.35
C SER A 308 16.47 -2.72 -8.98
N VAL A 309 17.15 -3.83 -8.67
CA VAL A 309 17.23 -4.37 -7.32
C VAL A 309 18.57 -3.92 -6.76
N GLU A 310 18.58 -2.95 -5.84
CA GLU A 310 19.73 -2.80 -4.96
C GLU A 310 19.65 -3.93 -3.92
N PRO A 311 20.54 -4.93 -3.96
CA PRO A 311 20.51 -5.98 -2.97
C PRO A 311 20.79 -5.38 -1.59
N ILE A 312 19.92 -5.64 -0.62
CA ILE A 312 20.25 -5.38 0.78
C ILE A 312 21.42 -6.31 1.10
N VAL A 313 22.59 -5.72 1.30
CA VAL A 313 23.80 -6.46 1.68
C VAL A 313 23.78 -6.68 3.18
N VAL A 314 24.01 -7.91 3.64
CA VAL A 314 24.17 -8.19 5.07
C VAL A 314 25.47 -7.54 5.55
N ARG A 315 25.36 -6.49 6.36
CA ARG A 315 26.50 -5.71 6.88
C ARG A 315 26.85 -6.10 8.31
N SER A 316 25.85 -6.41 9.13
CA SER A 316 26.06 -6.77 10.52
C SER A 316 24.91 -7.62 11.05
N LEU A 317 25.18 -8.32 12.15
CA LEU A 317 24.22 -9.16 12.85
C LEU A 317 23.90 -8.53 14.20
N GLN A 318 22.67 -8.69 14.64
CA GLN A 318 22.21 -8.28 15.97
C GLN A 318 21.47 -9.44 16.62
N LEU A 319 21.73 -9.68 17.90
CA LEU A 319 20.99 -10.64 18.70
C LEU A 319 19.97 -9.93 19.58
N SER A 320 18.76 -10.45 19.63
CA SER A 320 17.70 -9.99 20.50
C SER A 320 17.13 -11.17 21.29
N GLY A 321 17.06 -11.04 22.60
CA GLY A 321 16.57 -12.10 23.49
C GLY A 321 17.60 -13.17 23.83
N ALA A 322 18.81 -13.13 23.25
CA ALA A 322 19.85 -14.13 23.51
C ALA A 322 20.54 -13.94 24.87
N ARG A 323 20.75 -15.05 25.57
CA ARG A 323 21.51 -15.20 26.83
C ARG A 323 22.73 -16.11 26.68
N VAL A 324 22.61 -17.23 25.96
CA VAL A 324 23.67 -18.22 25.68
C VAL A 324 24.09 -18.24 24.22
N LEU A 325 23.22 -17.90 23.27
CA LEU A 325 23.65 -17.74 21.89
C LEU A 325 24.52 -16.48 21.77
N SER A 326 25.79 -16.68 21.40
CA SER A 326 26.75 -15.59 21.27
C SER A 326 26.85 -15.11 19.83
N LEU A 327 27.23 -13.83 19.65
CA LEU A 327 27.53 -13.28 18.33
C LEU A 327 28.63 -14.08 17.61
N THR A 328 29.55 -14.71 18.34
CA THR A 328 30.59 -15.56 17.76
C THR A 328 29.99 -16.77 17.02
N VAL A 329 29.05 -17.48 17.64
CA VAL A 329 28.37 -18.64 17.05
C VAL A 329 27.56 -18.20 15.83
N VAL A 330 26.78 -17.13 15.98
CA VAL A 330 25.94 -16.62 14.89
C VAL A 330 26.79 -16.10 13.73
N ASN A 331 27.91 -15.41 13.99
CA ASN A 331 28.82 -14.96 12.94
C ASN A 331 29.44 -16.12 12.16
N GLN A 332 29.73 -17.27 12.79
CA GLN A 332 30.23 -18.44 12.07
C GLN A 332 29.19 -19.02 11.11
N ILE A 333 27.94 -19.13 11.57
CA ILE A 333 26.81 -19.63 10.78
C ILE A 333 26.47 -18.69 9.62
N PHE A 334 26.49 -17.37 9.87
CA PHE A 334 26.18 -16.33 8.87
C PHE A 334 27.39 -15.89 8.03
N GLN A 335 28.58 -16.43 8.28
CA GLN A 335 29.82 -16.01 7.61
C GLN A 335 29.72 -15.97 6.07
N PRO A 336 29.08 -16.96 5.40
CA PRO A 336 28.92 -16.94 3.95
C PRO A 336 28.00 -15.84 3.43
N GLN A 337 27.18 -15.27 4.31
CA GLN A 337 26.15 -14.28 3.96
C GLN A 337 26.61 -12.84 4.23
N LEU A 338 27.62 -12.64 5.10
CA LEU A 338 28.19 -11.33 5.36
C LEU A 338 28.82 -10.74 4.08
N GLY A 339 28.43 -9.51 3.74
CA GLY A 339 28.84 -8.85 2.51
C GLY A 339 28.13 -9.35 1.24
N GLN A 340 27.19 -10.29 1.36
CA GLN A 340 26.36 -10.77 0.25
C GLN A 340 24.95 -10.17 0.30
N PRO A 341 24.24 -10.12 -0.84
CA PRO A 341 22.81 -9.89 -0.88
C PRO A 341 22.05 -10.80 0.09
N VAL A 342 21.01 -10.27 0.73
CA VAL A 342 20.09 -11.06 1.55
C VAL A 342 19.44 -12.14 0.67
N ASP A 343 19.76 -13.40 0.96
CA ASP A 343 19.18 -14.57 0.32
C ASP A 343 18.22 -15.30 1.30
N PRO A 344 16.91 -15.36 1.01
CA PRO A 344 15.94 -16.07 1.84
C PRO A 344 16.24 -17.56 2.07
N VAL A 345 16.93 -18.22 1.14
CA VAL A 345 17.34 -19.63 1.29
C VAL A 345 18.44 -19.73 2.33
N ALA A 346 19.51 -18.96 2.16
CA ALA A 346 20.64 -18.92 3.10
C ALA A 346 20.21 -18.50 4.52
N LEU A 347 19.25 -17.56 4.65
CA LEU A 347 18.69 -17.17 5.95
C LEU A 347 17.93 -18.33 6.62
N ARG A 348 17.15 -19.12 5.88
CA ARG A 348 16.45 -20.29 6.44
C ARG A 348 17.43 -21.37 6.89
N GLU A 349 18.49 -21.60 6.12
CA GLU A 349 19.55 -22.53 6.48
C GLU A 349 20.28 -22.08 7.75
N ALA A 350 20.56 -20.77 7.89
CA ALA A 350 21.14 -20.20 9.09
C ALA A 350 20.25 -20.41 10.33
N VAL A 351 18.93 -20.25 10.20
CA VAL A 351 17.97 -20.57 11.29
C VAL A 351 18.05 -22.05 11.67
N GLN A 352 18.08 -22.94 10.69
CA GLN A 352 18.18 -24.39 10.95
C GLN A 352 19.48 -24.73 11.66
N GLN A 353 20.61 -24.14 11.25
CA GLN A 353 21.90 -24.35 11.90
C GLN A 353 21.93 -23.82 13.34
N ILE A 354 21.30 -22.67 13.63
CA ILE A 354 21.20 -22.14 14.99
C ILE A 354 20.33 -23.06 15.87
N ASN A 355 19.17 -23.47 15.37
CA ASN A 355 18.29 -24.38 16.11
C ASN A 355 18.96 -25.75 16.34
N GLN A 356 19.71 -26.25 15.37
CA GLN A 356 20.51 -27.47 15.52
C GLN A 356 21.63 -27.30 16.54
N TRP A 357 22.31 -26.15 16.54
CA TRP A 357 23.33 -25.81 17.54
C TRP A 357 22.76 -25.83 18.96
N TYR A 358 21.55 -25.29 19.18
CA TYR A 358 20.88 -25.38 20.48
C TYR A 358 20.68 -26.84 20.91
N ILE A 359 20.16 -27.69 20.01
CA ILE A 359 19.93 -29.12 20.28
C ILE A 359 21.25 -29.84 20.64
N GLU A 360 22.31 -29.62 19.85
CA GLU A 360 23.62 -30.27 20.06
C GLU A 360 24.30 -29.84 21.37
N ASN A 361 23.99 -28.64 21.86
CA ASN A 361 24.51 -28.13 23.13
C ASN A 361 23.53 -28.35 24.30
N GLY A 362 22.47 -29.14 24.11
CA GLY A 362 21.54 -29.55 25.16
C GLY A 362 20.44 -28.54 25.51
N TYR A 363 20.25 -27.49 24.70
CA TYR A 363 19.18 -26.50 24.86
C TYR A 363 17.95 -26.94 24.07
N THR A 364 17.06 -27.69 24.70
CA THR A 364 15.94 -28.36 24.02
C THR A 364 14.71 -27.49 23.81
N LEU A 365 14.63 -26.33 24.44
CA LEU A 365 13.49 -25.43 24.32
C LEU A 365 13.83 -24.11 23.62
N ALA A 366 15.13 -23.82 23.43
CA ALA A 366 15.61 -22.56 22.87
C ALA A 366 15.49 -22.58 21.35
N GLN A 367 15.03 -21.48 20.77
CA GLN A 367 14.83 -21.41 19.32
C GLN A 367 14.87 -19.99 18.78
N VAL A 368 15.20 -19.87 17.50
CA VAL A 368 15.00 -18.64 16.73
C VAL A 368 13.52 -18.43 16.48
N LEU A 369 12.99 -17.28 16.92
CA LEU A 369 11.61 -16.85 16.68
C LEU A 369 11.44 -16.18 15.33
N ALA A 370 12.40 -15.32 14.98
CA ALA A 370 12.35 -14.56 13.74
C ALA A 370 13.74 -14.09 13.33
N LEU A 371 13.86 -13.80 12.03
CA LEU A 371 15.08 -13.30 11.42
C LEU A 371 14.69 -12.10 10.56
N ARG A 372 15.11 -10.89 10.98
CA ARG A 372 14.62 -9.63 10.40
C ARG A 372 15.78 -8.83 9.80
N PRO A 373 15.97 -8.86 8.47
CA PRO A 373 16.88 -7.94 7.79
C PRO A 373 16.31 -6.51 7.79
N SER A 374 17.15 -5.53 8.10
CA SER A 374 16.84 -4.11 7.99
C SER A 374 17.29 -3.53 6.65
N PRO A 375 16.70 -2.41 6.19
CA PRO A 375 17.18 -1.69 5.01
C PRO A 375 18.65 -1.26 5.09
N GLN A 376 19.19 -1.10 6.30
CA GLN A 376 20.61 -0.75 6.54
C GLN A 376 21.54 -1.96 6.47
N GLY A 377 21.03 -3.16 6.17
CA GLY A 377 21.82 -4.39 6.13
C GLY A 377 22.08 -5.00 7.51
N VAL A 378 21.33 -4.61 8.54
CA VAL A 378 21.43 -5.24 9.88
C VAL A 378 20.46 -6.39 9.94
N VAL A 379 20.94 -7.59 10.22
CA VAL A 379 20.12 -8.78 10.36
C VAL A 379 19.92 -9.08 11.83
N THR A 380 18.69 -8.87 12.32
CA THR A 380 18.33 -9.17 13.70
C THR A 380 17.87 -10.62 13.82
N VAL A 381 18.56 -11.42 14.64
CA VAL A 381 18.14 -12.75 15.04
C VAL A 381 17.41 -12.62 16.37
N GLU A 382 16.10 -12.80 16.34
CA GLU A 382 15.24 -12.82 17.52
C GLU A 382 15.16 -14.25 18.02
N VAL A 383 15.58 -14.49 19.26
CA VAL A 383 15.56 -15.81 19.88
C VAL A 383 14.71 -15.81 21.14
N ALA A 384 14.11 -16.95 21.43
CA ALA A 384 13.52 -17.25 22.73
C ALA A 384 14.57 -18.00 23.55
N GLU A 385 15.15 -17.28 24.52
CA GLU A 385 16.04 -17.85 25.54
C GLU A 385 15.61 -17.36 26.93
N GLY A 386 14.74 -18.11 27.60
CA GLY A 386 14.39 -17.97 29.00
C GLY A 386 15.33 -18.77 29.91
N VAL A 387 15.18 -18.62 31.23
CA VAL A 387 15.82 -19.52 32.19
C VAL A 387 14.72 -20.25 32.93
N ILE A 388 14.82 -21.57 33.05
CA ILE A 388 13.86 -22.35 33.84
C ILE A 388 14.08 -22.00 35.31
N GLY A 389 13.13 -21.25 35.89
CA GLY A 389 13.18 -20.85 37.29
C GLY A 389 12.89 -22.01 38.24
N ASN A 390 11.80 -22.74 38.01
CA ASN A 390 11.42 -23.96 38.74
C ASN A 390 10.55 -24.87 37.87
N ILE A 391 10.54 -26.17 38.18
CA ILE A 391 9.67 -27.15 37.57
C ILE A 391 8.73 -27.66 38.67
N ASN A 392 7.43 -27.37 38.54
CA ASN A 392 6.41 -27.87 39.44
C ASN A 392 5.52 -28.86 38.68
N ILE A 393 5.28 -30.02 39.27
CA ILE A 393 4.39 -31.04 38.73
C ILE A 393 3.13 -31.04 39.58
N ARG A 394 1.96 -31.04 38.94
CA ARG A 394 0.66 -31.23 39.58
C ARG A 394 -0.06 -32.39 38.92
N PHE A 395 -0.66 -33.26 39.72
CA PHE A 395 -1.55 -34.30 39.21
C PHE A 395 -2.98 -33.76 39.20
N VAL A 396 -3.77 -34.26 38.24
CA VAL A 396 -5.19 -33.94 38.10
C VAL A 396 -6.01 -35.22 38.03
N ASN A 397 -7.26 -35.19 38.51
CA ASN A 397 -8.21 -36.30 38.34
C ASN A 397 -8.82 -36.30 36.92
N GLU A 398 -9.71 -37.26 36.64
CA GLU A 398 -10.38 -37.40 35.33
C GLU A 398 -11.25 -36.18 34.97
N GLU A 399 -11.62 -35.37 35.96
CA GLU A 399 -12.42 -34.14 35.83
C GLU A 399 -11.55 -32.87 35.69
N GLY A 400 -10.23 -33.01 35.80
CA GLY A 400 -9.25 -31.92 35.63
C GLY A 400 -8.96 -31.12 36.91
N GLU A 401 -9.45 -31.56 38.07
CA GLU A 401 -9.24 -30.90 39.36
C GLU A 401 -7.86 -31.23 39.94
N THR A 402 -7.27 -30.30 40.71
CA THR A 402 -5.92 -30.46 41.29
C THR A 402 -5.92 -30.85 42.77
N VAL A 403 -7.09 -30.87 43.41
CA VAL A 403 -7.29 -31.23 44.82
C VAL A 403 -8.45 -32.21 44.95
N ASP A 404 -8.43 -33.08 45.96
CA ASP A 404 -9.53 -33.99 46.27
C ASP A 404 -10.67 -33.29 47.04
N GLU A 405 -11.72 -34.05 47.36
CA GLU A 405 -12.92 -33.56 48.08
C GLU A 405 -12.59 -33.00 49.48
N ASP A 406 -11.45 -33.39 50.06
CA ASP A 406 -10.94 -32.93 51.35
C ASP A 406 -9.95 -31.74 51.22
N GLY A 407 -9.74 -31.24 50.00
CA GLY A 407 -8.86 -30.12 49.68
C GLY A 407 -7.37 -30.48 49.69
N GLN A 408 -7.01 -31.77 49.71
CA GLN A 408 -5.63 -32.23 49.61
C GLN A 408 -5.20 -32.32 48.14
N PRO A 409 -3.93 -32.05 47.79
CA PRO A 409 -3.44 -32.21 46.42
C PRO A 409 -3.67 -33.64 45.90
N ILE A 410 -4.20 -33.77 44.69
CA ILE A 410 -4.35 -35.08 44.08
C ILE A 410 -2.95 -35.68 43.85
N GLU A 411 -2.75 -36.92 44.28
CA GLU A 411 -1.49 -37.64 44.12
C GLU A 411 -1.55 -38.59 42.92
N GLY A 412 -0.48 -38.63 42.13
CA GLY A 412 -0.34 -39.59 41.04
C GLY A 412 0.34 -40.88 41.48
N ARG A 413 -0.01 -42.00 40.86
CA ARG A 413 0.73 -43.28 41.02
C ARG A 413 2.15 -43.25 40.44
N THR A 414 2.45 -42.24 39.63
CA THR A 414 3.75 -42.06 38.98
C THR A 414 4.75 -41.50 39.98
N ARG A 415 5.84 -42.24 40.21
CA ARG A 415 6.91 -41.80 41.13
C ARG A 415 7.58 -40.53 40.63
N GLU A 416 7.91 -39.63 41.55
CA GLU A 416 8.60 -38.38 41.25
C GLU A 416 9.89 -38.59 40.44
N ASP A 417 10.68 -39.62 40.78
CA ASP A 417 11.91 -39.98 40.07
C ASP A 417 11.68 -40.36 38.60
N PHE A 418 10.53 -40.95 38.28
CA PHE A 418 10.17 -41.28 36.89
C PHE A 418 9.89 -39.99 36.10
N LEU A 419 9.13 -39.06 36.67
CA LEU A 419 8.80 -37.79 36.03
C LEU A 419 10.04 -36.90 35.86
N ARG A 420 10.94 -36.90 36.85
CA ARG A 420 12.25 -36.22 36.77
C ARG A 420 13.17 -36.84 35.73
N ARG A 421 13.02 -38.14 35.41
CA ARG A 421 13.79 -38.83 34.37
C ARG A 421 13.28 -38.50 32.96
N GLU A 422 11.97 -38.34 32.80
CA GLU A 422 11.36 -37.97 31.52
C GLU A 422 11.52 -36.48 31.19
N ILE A 423 11.56 -35.61 32.21
CA ILE A 423 11.84 -34.19 32.04
C ILE A 423 13.36 -33.97 32.16
N GLN A 424 14.06 -33.94 31.02
CA GLN A 424 15.52 -33.75 30.96
C GLN A 424 16.02 -32.34 31.33
N LEU A 425 15.15 -31.50 31.92
CA LEU A 425 15.40 -30.09 32.18
C LEU A 425 15.76 -29.85 33.65
N GLN A 426 16.80 -29.08 33.90
CA GLN A 426 17.22 -28.68 35.25
C GLN A 426 16.95 -27.19 35.49
N PRO A 427 16.53 -26.78 36.71
CA PRO A 427 16.47 -25.36 37.07
C PRO A 427 17.80 -24.65 36.78
N GLY A 428 17.73 -23.50 36.13
CA GLY A 428 18.91 -22.76 35.66
C GLY A 428 19.35 -23.08 34.22
N GLN A 429 18.80 -24.11 33.58
CA GLN A 429 19.00 -24.32 32.14
C GLN A 429 18.25 -23.28 31.32
N VAL A 430 18.81 -22.95 30.15
CA VAL A 430 18.17 -22.05 29.19
C VAL A 430 17.02 -22.77 28.51
N PHE A 431 15.86 -22.12 28.57
CA PHE A 431 14.62 -22.46 27.89
C PHE A 431 14.57 -21.75 26.56
#